data_AF-A0AAD5D8C8-F1
#
_entry.id   AF-A0AAD5D8C8-F1
#
_cell.length_a   1.000
_cell.length_b   1.000
_cell.length_c   1.000
_cell.angle_alpha   90.00
_cell.angle_beta   90.00
_cell.angle_gamma   90.00
#
_symmetry.space_group_name_H-M   'P 1'
#
loop_
_entity.id
_entity.type
_entity.pdbx_description
1 polymer ?
#
loop_
_entity_poly.entity_id
_entity_poly.type
_entity_poly.pdbx_seq_one_letter_code
_entity_poly.pdbx_strand_id
1 'polypeptide(L)'
;MQAEVQFLGKFSHPNLVKLVGYCWEDREFLLVYEYMQKGSLENHLFKKGAEPLSWSTRIKIAIGAAQGLAFLHTTEKTVIYRDFKSANILLDGDFNAKLSDFGLAKLGPVNGQSHVSTGVVGTYGYAAPEYIATGHLYVRSDVYGFGVVLLEMITGLRVLDTNRPSSQHNLVDWARPSLPDRRKLRKIIDPRLENDYPPKGATKVAELILSCLEADPKNRPSMEEVLVSLQEIGSIKTKPKEPKVHATQPRGAHRDRHYQSAHHSPLHAKHGEGGRANQLSPMKSY
;
A
#
# COMPACT_ATOMS: atom_id res chain seq x y z
N MET A 1 8.25 -18.90 20.50
CA MET A 1 8.17 -20.37 20.32
C MET A 1 7.10 -21.05 21.18
N GLN A 2 7.16 -21.06 22.52
CA GLN A 2 6.08 -21.68 23.33
C GLN A 2 4.70 -21.04 23.12
N ALA A 3 4.64 -19.70 23.03
CA ALA A 3 3.40 -18.98 22.69
C ALA A 3 2.85 -19.40 21.32
N GLU A 4 3.72 -19.55 20.32
CA GLU A 4 3.35 -19.89 18.95
C GLU A 4 2.74 -21.29 18.83
N VAL A 5 3.29 -22.30 19.51
CA VAL A 5 2.65 -23.63 19.58
C VAL A 5 1.32 -23.57 20.31
N GLN A 6 1.21 -22.76 21.36
CA GLN A 6 -0.06 -22.60 22.10
C GLN A 6 -1.15 -21.95 21.23
N PHE A 7 -0.81 -20.96 20.41
CA PHE A 7 -1.73 -20.27 19.53
C PHE A 7 -2.08 -21.14 18.31
N LEU A 8 -1.08 -21.58 17.54
CA LEU A 8 -1.31 -22.36 16.31
C LEU A 8 -1.85 -23.77 16.57
N GLY A 9 -1.61 -24.35 17.76
CA GLY A 9 -2.24 -25.60 18.16
C GLY A 9 -3.73 -25.49 18.51
N LYS A 10 -4.25 -24.27 18.76
CA LYS A 10 -5.64 -24.03 19.17
C LYS A 10 -6.51 -23.42 18.07
N PHE A 11 -5.91 -22.70 17.14
CA PHE A 11 -6.63 -21.93 16.14
C PHE A 11 -6.42 -22.51 14.74
N SER A 12 -7.52 -22.75 14.03
CA SER A 12 -7.52 -23.20 12.64
C SER A 12 -8.44 -22.29 11.84
N HIS A 13 -7.88 -21.60 10.86
CA HIS A 13 -8.61 -20.67 10.00
C HIS A 13 -7.92 -20.57 8.62
N PRO A 14 -8.65 -20.43 7.50
CA PRO A 14 -8.05 -20.40 6.16
C PRO A 14 -6.98 -19.32 5.94
N ASN A 15 -7.04 -18.22 6.69
CA ASN A 15 -6.09 -17.11 6.63
C ASN A 15 -5.05 -17.10 7.76
N LEU A 16 -4.85 -18.22 8.45
CA LEU A 16 -3.73 -18.39 9.38
C LEU A 16 -2.88 -19.58 8.87
N VAL A 17 -1.56 -19.46 8.94
CA VAL A 17 -0.66 -20.53 8.51
C VAL A 17 -0.82 -21.72 9.46
N LYS A 18 -1.03 -22.90 8.89
CA LYS A 18 -1.18 -24.14 9.64
C LYS A 18 0.17 -24.64 10.13
N LEU A 19 0.30 -24.80 11.45
CA LEU A 19 1.37 -25.58 12.05
C LEU A 19 1.09 -27.08 11.82
N VAL A 20 2.00 -27.77 11.13
CA VAL A 20 1.92 -29.20 10.83
C VAL A 20 2.50 -30.02 11.98
N GLY A 21 3.55 -29.53 12.62
CA GLY A 21 4.20 -30.19 13.75
C GLY A 21 5.32 -29.35 14.35
N TYR A 22 5.93 -29.88 15.40
CA TYR A 22 7.11 -29.29 16.04
C TYR A 22 8.09 -30.41 16.41
N CYS A 23 9.38 -30.06 16.51
CA CYS A 23 10.41 -30.93 17.06
C CYS A 23 11.05 -30.23 18.27
N TRP A 24 11.27 -31.00 19.33
CA TRP A 24 12.05 -30.57 20.49
C TRP A 24 13.06 -31.67 20.80
N GLU A 25 14.33 -31.45 20.46
CA GLU A 25 15.42 -32.38 20.72
C GLU A 25 16.70 -31.59 21.04
N ASP A 26 17.49 -32.03 22.02
CA ASP A 26 18.80 -31.45 22.35
C ASP A 26 18.88 -29.91 22.49
N ARG A 27 17.81 -29.29 23.01
CA ARG A 27 17.62 -27.82 23.16
C ARG A 27 17.37 -27.06 21.86
N GLU A 28 17.26 -27.75 20.73
CA GLU A 28 16.77 -27.20 19.48
C GLU A 28 15.24 -27.31 19.44
N PHE A 29 14.59 -26.24 18.99
CA PHE A 29 13.14 -26.19 18.85
C PHE A 29 12.77 -25.76 17.43
N LEU A 30 12.18 -26.70 16.68
CA LEU A 30 11.83 -26.52 15.28
C LEU A 30 10.31 -26.53 15.12
N LEU A 31 9.82 -25.68 14.22
CA LEU A 31 8.41 -25.61 13.85
C LEU A 31 8.26 -25.94 12.37
N VAL A 32 7.31 -26.81 12.05
CA VAL A 32 7.02 -27.25 10.68
C VAL A 32 5.66 -26.72 10.29
N TYR A 33 5.61 -25.94 9.21
CA TYR A 33 4.39 -25.31 8.71
C TYR A 33 4.02 -25.85 7.33
N GLU A 34 2.78 -25.58 6.91
CA GLU A 34 2.44 -25.70 5.49
C GLU A 34 3.32 -24.78 4.63
N TYR A 35 3.66 -25.23 3.42
CA TYR A 35 4.51 -24.47 2.52
C TYR A 35 3.70 -23.43 1.74
N MET A 36 4.15 -22.18 1.80
CA MET A 36 3.52 -21.03 1.14
C MET A 36 4.31 -20.67 -0.13
N GLN A 37 3.82 -21.12 -1.29
CA GLN A 37 4.59 -21.18 -2.55
C GLN A 37 5.08 -19.81 -3.04
N LYS A 38 4.38 -18.73 -2.71
CA LYS A 38 4.74 -17.38 -3.14
C LYS A 38 5.51 -16.60 -2.07
N GLY A 39 5.77 -17.17 -0.91
CA GLY A 39 6.47 -16.49 0.18
C GLY A 39 5.68 -15.31 0.75
N SER A 40 6.38 -14.33 1.34
CA SER A 40 5.76 -13.17 2.00
C SER A 40 5.31 -12.08 1.02
N LEU A 41 4.27 -11.32 1.39
CA LEU A 41 3.82 -10.11 0.69
C LEU A 41 4.96 -9.10 0.53
N GLU A 42 5.82 -8.97 1.54
CA GLU A 42 7.02 -8.11 1.49
C GLU A 42 7.88 -8.39 0.23
N ASN A 43 8.09 -9.67 -0.11
CA ASN A 43 8.88 -10.05 -1.27
C ASN A 43 8.26 -9.54 -2.58
N HIS A 44 6.93 -9.54 -2.68
CA HIS A 44 6.23 -9.05 -3.88
C HIS A 44 6.18 -7.53 -3.95
N LEU A 45 6.19 -6.85 -2.80
CA LEU A 45 6.16 -5.38 -2.76
C LEU A 45 7.53 -4.77 -3.04
N PHE A 46 8.62 -5.33 -2.49
CA PHE A 46 9.90 -4.62 -2.41
C PHE A 46 11.09 -5.32 -3.09
N LYS A 47 10.99 -6.60 -3.46
CA LYS A 47 12.11 -7.28 -4.11
C LYS A 47 12.32 -6.74 -5.52
N LYS A 48 13.57 -6.38 -5.85
CA LYS A 48 13.95 -5.95 -7.20
C LYS A 48 13.67 -7.08 -8.20
N GLY A 49 13.02 -6.72 -9.32
CA GLY A 49 12.68 -7.68 -10.38
C GLY A 49 11.50 -8.60 -10.07
N ALA A 50 10.78 -8.40 -8.96
CA ALA A 50 9.49 -9.08 -8.75
C ALA A 50 8.42 -8.47 -9.66
N GLU A 51 7.58 -9.34 -10.24
CA GLU A 51 6.40 -8.91 -10.99
C GLU A 51 5.45 -8.14 -10.06
N PRO A 52 4.99 -6.93 -10.46
CA PRO A 52 4.11 -6.13 -9.64
C PRO A 52 2.76 -6.82 -9.41
N LEU A 53 2.31 -6.86 -8.14
CA LEU A 53 0.94 -7.29 -7.84
C LEU A 53 -0.04 -6.28 -8.43
N SER A 54 -1.02 -6.78 -9.19
CA SER A 54 -2.15 -5.98 -9.68
C SER A 54 -2.97 -5.40 -8.53
N TRP A 55 -3.71 -4.33 -8.79
CA TRP A 55 -4.61 -3.72 -7.80
C TRP A 55 -5.57 -4.75 -7.18
N SER A 56 -6.23 -5.55 -8.01
CA SER A 56 -7.18 -6.57 -7.57
C SER A 56 -6.52 -7.62 -6.66
N THR A 57 -5.29 -8.04 -6.99
CA THR A 57 -4.52 -8.99 -6.17
C THR A 57 -4.14 -8.38 -4.83
N ARG A 58 -3.73 -7.10 -4.79
CA ARG A 58 -3.46 -6.39 -3.53
C ARG A 58 -4.71 -6.33 -2.65
N ILE A 59 -5.87 -5.96 -3.21
CA ILE A 59 -7.12 -5.94 -2.44
C ILE A 59 -7.53 -7.35 -1.95
N LYS A 60 -7.37 -8.39 -2.79
CA LYS A 60 -7.61 -9.78 -2.39
C LYS A 60 -6.76 -10.19 -1.18
N ILE A 61 -5.46 -9.87 -1.21
CA ILE A 61 -4.52 -10.17 -0.12
C ILE A 61 -4.93 -9.42 1.15
N ALA A 62 -5.27 -8.12 1.05
CA ALA A 62 -5.70 -7.32 2.18
C ALA A 62 -6.97 -7.88 2.83
N ILE A 63 -7.95 -8.33 2.01
CA ILE A 63 -9.17 -8.99 2.50
C ILE A 63 -8.81 -10.26 3.27
N GLY A 64 -7.96 -11.13 2.72
CA GLY A 64 -7.55 -12.36 3.41
C GLY A 64 -6.82 -12.09 4.73
N ALA A 65 -5.91 -11.12 4.75
CA ALA A 65 -5.22 -10.72 5.96
C ALA A 65 -6.19 -10.13 7.01
N ALA A 66 -7.18 -9.33 6.58
CA ALA A 66 -8.22 -8.80 7.46
C ALA A 66 -9.11 -9.90 8.03
N GLN A 67 -9.47 -10.93 7.23
CA GLN A 67 -10.22 -12.10 7.71
C GLN A 67 -9.46 -12.83 8.82
N GLY A 68 -8.16 -13.09 8.63
CA GLY A 68 -7.33 -13.74 9.64
C GLY A 68 -7.26 -12.93 10.94
N LEU A 69 -7.03 -11.62 10.83
CA LEU A 69 -6.90 -10.75 12.00
C LEU A 69 -8.23 -10.52 12.72
N ALA A 70 -9.34 -10.36 11.98
CA ALA A 70 -10.68 -10.28 12.53
C ALA A 70 -11.05 -11.55 13.30
N PHE A 71 -10.73 -12.73 12.76
CA PHE A 71 -10.93 -14.00 13.47
C PHE A 71 -10.18 -14.03 14.80
N LEU A 72 -8.91 -13.62 14.84
CA LEU A 72 -8.12 -13.59 16.09
C LEU A 72 -8.75 -12.68 17.15
N HIS A 73 -9.25 -11.52 16.73
CA HIS A 73 -9.85 -10.51 17.61
C HIS A 73 -11.19 -10.94 18.19
N THR A 74 -11.93 -11.82 17.50
CA THR A 74 -13.27 -12.28 17.90
C THR A 74 -13.27 -13.63 18.62
N THR A 75 -12.11 -14.28 18.78
CA THR A 75 -11.98 -15.48 19.61
C THR A 75 -12.41 -15.21 21.07
N GLU A 76 -12.85 -16.24 21.78
CA GLU A 76 -13.30 -16.13 23.18
C GLU A 76 -12.25 -15.49 24.12
N LYS A 77 -10.97 -15.70 23.83
CA LYS A 77 -9.86 -15.16 24.64
C LYS A 77 -9.26 -13.87 24.07
N THR A 78 -9.74 -13.41 22.91
CA THR A 78 -9.21 -12.30 22.11
C THR A 78 -7.70 -12.39 21.91
N VAL A 79 -7.23 -12.68 20.70
CA VAL A 79 -5.78 -12.73 20.44
C VAL A 79 -5.32 -11.42 19.82
N ILE A 80 -4.35 -10.76 20.45
CA ILE A 80 -3.64 -9.59 19.89
C ILE A 80 -2.38 -10.12 19.19
N TYR A 81 -2.26 -9.85 17.90
CA TYR A 81 -1.21 -10.40 17.04
C TYR A 81 0.15 -9.70 17.24
N ARG A 82 0.13 -8.39 17.48
CA ARG A 82 1.23 -7.51 17.94
C ARG A 82 2.38 -7.27 16.96
N ASP A 83 2.63 -8.15 16.01
CA ASP A 83 3.68 -7.97 14.98
C ASP A 83 3.11 -8.01 13.55
N PHE A 84 2.03 -7.26 13.32
CA PHE A 84 1.39 -7.21 12.01
C PHE A 84 2.22 -6.40 11.02
N LYS A 85 2.81 -7.08 10.03
CA LYS A 85 3.68 -6.51 8.99
C LYS A 85 3.60 -7.31 7.69
N SER A 86 4.01 -6.70 6.57
CA SER A 86 4.00 -7.35 5.25
C SER A 86 4.87 -8.60 5.16
N ALA A 87 5.93 -8.72 5.99
CA ALA A 87 6.76 -9.92 6.06
C ALA A 87 6.03 -11.14 6.66
N ASN A 88 5.03 -10.90 7.52
CA ASN A 88 4.28 -11.96 8.22
C ASN A 88 2.97 -12.34 7.51
N ILE A 89 2.74 -11.81 6.31
CA ILE A 89 1.62 -12.19 5.45
C ILE A 89 2.19 -13.09 4.35
N LEU A 90 1.97 -14.40 4.47
CA LEU A 90 2.43 -15.39 3.48
C LEU A 90 1.34 -15.65 2.43
N LEU A 91 1.78 -16.04 1.24
CA LEU A 91 0.92 -16.18 0.05
C LEU A 91 1.06 -17.59 -0.53
N ASP A 92 -0.08 -18.24 -0.79
CA ASP A 92 -0.12 -19.54 -1.44
C ASP A 92 -0.05 -19.43 -2.98
N GLY A 93 -0.19 -20.56 -3.68
CA GLY A 93 -0.17 -20.65 -5.15
C GLY A 93 -1.17 -19.74 -5.87
N ASP A 94 -2.25 -19.32 -5.20
CA ASP A 94 -3.32 -18.48 -5.75
C ASP A 94 -3.34 -17.06 -5.17
N PHE A 95 -2.27 -16.66 -4.47
CA PHE A 95 -2.19 -15.38 -3.75
C PHE A 95 -3.25 -15.24 -2.64
N ASN A 96 -3.72 -16.34 -2.04
CA ASN A 96 -4.50 -16.25 -0.81
C ASN A 96 -3.55 -15.96 0.35
N ALA A 97 -3.96 -15.02 1.21
CA ALA A 97 -3.14 -14.55 2.31
C ALA A 97 -3.33 -15.40 3.58
N LYS A 98 -2.23 -15.73 4.24
CA LYS A 98 -2.21 -16.36 5.56
C LYS A 98 -1.24 -15.64 6.50
N LEU A 99 -1.69 -15.34 7.72
CA LEU A 99 -0.83 -14.76 8.76
C LEU A 99 0.08 -15.84 9.34
N SER A 100 1.38 -15.55 9.44
CA SER A 100 2.41 -16.44 10.00
C SER A 100 2.93 -15.91 11.35
N ASP A 101 4.02 -16.44 11.89
CA ASP A 101 4.80 -15.87 13.00
C ASP A 101 3.96 -15.30 14.17
N PHE A 102 3.42 -16.21 15.00
CA PHE A 102 2.66 -15.86 16.20
C PHE A 102 3.57 -15.74 17.44
N GLY A 103 4.89 -15.62 17.25
CA GLY A 103 5.87 -15.62 18.32
C GLY A 103 5.66 -14.52 19.36
N LEU A 104 5.06 -13.39 18.94
CA LEU A 104 4.80 -12.21 19.77
C LEU A 104 3.34 -12.04 20.18
N ALA A 105 2.44 -12.91 19.69
CA ALA A 105 1.02 -12.85 19.96
C ALA A 105 0.74 -12.95 21.47
N LYS A 106 -0.34 -12.28 21.90
CA LYS A 106 -0.73 -12.20 23.31
C LYS A 106 -2.23 -12.32 23.47
N LEU A 107 -2.66 -12.93 24.58
CA LEU A 107 -4.06 -12.88 24.97
C LEU A 107 -4.44 -11.43 25.30
N GLY A 108 -5.64 -11.04 24.92
CA GLY A 108 -6.22 -9.74 25.15
C GLY A 108 -6.50 -9.49 26.63
N PRO A 109 -6.96 -8.29 26.96
CA PRO A 109 -7.27 -7.93 28.34
C PRO A 109 -8.38 -8.84 28.90
N VAL A 110 -8.22 -9.20 30.17
CA VAL A 110 -9.19 -10.01 30.94
C VAL A 110 -9.80 -9.16 32.06
N ASN A 111 -10.89 -9.64 32.66
CA ASN A 111 -11.50 -9.04 33.86
C ASN A 111 -11.92 -7.56 33.69
N GLY A 112 -12.43 -7.19 32.51
CA GLY A 112 -12.95 -5.84 32.24
C GLY A 112 -11.88 -4.78 31.99
N GLN A 113 -10.60 -5.16 31.88
CA GLN A 113 -9.55 -4.23 31.46
C GLN A 113 -9.69 -3.84 29.99
N SER A 114 -9.21 -2.64 29.64
CA SER A 114 -9.23 -2.14 28.26
C SER A 114 -7.96 -2.48 27.47
N HIS A 115 -6.88 -2.83 28.15
CA HIS A 115 -5.55 -3.06 27.56
C HIS A 115 -4.75 -4.08 28.35
N VAL A 116 -3.67 -4.56 27.74
CA VAL A 116 -2.66 -5.40 28.37
C VAL A 116 -1.40 -4.58 28.59
N SER A 117 -0.98 -4.37 29.83
CA SER A 117 0.32 -3.76 30.13
C SER A 117 1.44 -4.75 29.83
N THR A 118 2.38 -4.39 28.96
CA THR A 118 3.47 -5.29 28.54
C THR A 118 4.65 -4.49 27.99
N GLY A 119 5.85 -5.08 28.04
CA GLY A 119 7.03 -4.47 27.41
C GLY A 119 6.79 -4.20 25.91
N VAL A 120 7.37 -3.11 25.38
CA VAL A 120 7.25 -2.77 23.97
C VAL A 120 8.14 -3.70 23.14
N VAL A 121 7.52 -4.52 22.30
CA VAL A 121 8.20 -5.41 21.34
C VAL A 121 7.41 -5.42 20.03
N GLY A 122 8.00 -5.95 18.96
CA GLY A 122 7.45 -5.94 17.61
C GLY A 122 8.35 -5.17 16.66
N THR A 123 7.92 -5.06 15.42
CA THR A 123 8.73 -4.43 14.38
C THR A 123 8.54 -2.91 14.37
N TYR A 124 9.65 -2.18 14.45
CA TYR A 124 9.65 -0.72 14.42
C TYR A 124 9.00 -0.19 13.13
N GLY A 125 8.20 0.88 13.24
CA GLY A 125 7.41 1.45 12.14
C GLY A 125 5.97 0.91 12.04
N TYR A 126 5.68 -0.29 12.56
CA TYR A 126 4.32 -0.87 12.53
C TYR A 126 3.57 -0.72 13.86
N ALA A 127 4.29 -0.55 14.97
CA ALA A 127 3.70 -0.45 16.29
C ALA A 127 2.90 0.85 16.47
N ALA A 128 1.73 0.72 17.10
CA ALA A 128 0.84 1.84 17.37
C ALA A 128 1.48 2.86 18.35
N PRO A 129 1.23 4.17 18.18
CA PRO A 129 1.91 5.21 18.96
C PRO A 129 1.63 5.12 20.46
N GLU A 130 0.41 4.78 20.87
CA GLU A 130 0.05 4.61 22.28
C GLU A 130 0.81 3.44 22.92
N TYR A 131 1.02 2.37 22.16
CA TYR A 131 1.73 1.19 22.63
C TYR A 131 3.21 1.50 22.83
N ILE A 132 3.82 2.22 21.89
CA ILE A 132 5.21 2.66 22.01
C ILE A 132 5.39 3.60 23.22
N ALA A 133 4.46 4.54 23.41
CA ALA A 133 4.57 5.56 24.44
C ALA A 133 4.34 5.03 25.86
N THR A 134 3.44 4.05 26.02
CA THR A 134 2.94 3.64 27.35
C THR A 134 3.14 2.17 27.69
N GLY A 135 3.43 1.32 26.70
CA GLY A 135 3.40 -0.14 26.87
C GLY A 135 1.98 -0.72 27.01
N HIS A 136 0.93 0.09 26.83
CA HIS A 136 -0.45 -0.39 26.82
C HIS A 136 -0.79 -0.96 25.45
N LEU A 137 -0.99 -2.28 25.41
CA LEU A 137 -1.34 -3.00 24.20
C LEU A 137 -2.86 -3.18 24.11
N TYR A 138 -3.46 -2.67 23.03
CA TYR A 138 -4.87 -2.80 22.73
C TYR A 138 -5.09 -3.75 21.54
N VAL A 139 -6.28 -4.31 21.42
CA VAL A 139 -6.71 -5.02 20.18
C VAL A 139 -6.60 -4.08 18.97
N ARG A 140 -6.95 -2.81 19.17
CA ARG A 140 -6.85 -1.74 18.15
C ARG A 140 -5.41 -1.35 17.82
N SER A 141 -4.41 -1.85 18.53
CA SER A 141 -3.00 -1.66 18.13
C SER A 141 -2.65 -2.49 16.90
N ASP A 142 -3.27 -3.66 16.69
CA ASP A 142 -3.12 -4.43 15.45
C ASP A 142 -3.74 -3.71 14.24
N VAL A 143 -4.85 -2.99 14.45
CA VAL A 143 -5.52 -2.21 13.41
C VAL A 143 -4.60 -1.11 12.87
N TYR A 144 -3.81 -0.48 13.75
CA TYR A 144 -2.80 0.48 13.31
C TYR A 144 -1.76 -0.18 12.41
N GLY A 145 -1.20 -1.32 12.83
CA GLY A 145 -0.25 -2.10 12.02
C GLY A 145 -0.85 -2.52 10.67
N PHE A 146 -2.13 -2.88 10.65
CA PHE A 146 -2.87 -3.16 9.42
C PHE A 146 -2.93 -1.94 8.49
N GLY A 147 -3.22 -0.76 9.03
CA GLY A 147 -3.20 0.50 8.29
C GLY A 147 -1.83 0.81 7.68
N VAL A 148 -0.74 0.52 8.40
CA VAL A 148 0.63 0.65 7.88
C VAL A 148 0.85 -0.29 6.70
N VAL A 149 0.45 -1.56 6.82
CA VAL A 149 0.58 -2.53 5.72
C VAL A 149 -0.26 -2.13 4.50
N LEU A 150 -1.49 -1.64 4.69
CA LEU A 150 -2.28 -1.11 3.57
C LEU A 150 -1.56 0.05 2.87
N LEU A 151 -0.89 0.92 3.62
CA LEU A 151 -0.10 2.01 3.09
C LEU A 151 1.11 1.49 2.28
N GLU A 152 1.81 0.48 2.77
CA GLU A 152 2.85 -0.23 2.01
C GLU A 152 2.29 -0.82 0.71
N MET A 153 1.10 -1.43 0.77
CA MET A 153 0.45 -2.05 -0.38
C MET A 153 0.05 -1.02 -1.45
N ILE A 154 -0.44 0.17 -1.09
CA ILE A 154 -0.82 1.16 -2.13
C ILE A 154 0.37 1.95 -2.68
N THR A 155 1.42 2.15 -1.88
CA THR A 155 2.59 2.94 -2.28
C THR A 155 3.69 2.09 -2.92
N GLY A 156 3.75 0.79 -2.59
CA GLY A 156 4.87 -0.08 -2.96
C GLY A 156 6.18 0.27 -2.24
N LEU A 157 6.12 1.04 -1.16
CA LEU A 157 7.28 1.51 -0.40
C LEU A 157 7.34 0.86 0.99
N ARG A 158 8.57 0.65 1.49
CA ARG A 158 8.81 0.15 2.85
C ARG A 158 8.39 1.19 3.88
N VAL A 159 7.89 0.74 5.02
CA VAL A 159 7.56 1.64 6.14
C VAL A 159 8.77 2.47 6.59
N LEU A 160 9.95 1.84 6.64
CA LEU A 160 11.21 2.48 6.99
C LEU A 160 12.24 2.25 5.89
N ASP A 161 12.82 3.34 5.38
CA ASP A 161 13.88 3.28 4.37
C ASP A 161 14.78 4.50 4.48
N THR A 162 16.01 4.27 4.94
CA THR A 162 17.06 5.27 5.11
C THR A 162 17.73 5.68 3.80
N ASN A 163 17.40 5.04 2.69
CA ASN A 163 17.87 5.46 1.36
C ASN A 163 16.99 6.56 0.75
N ARG A 164 15.81 6.82 1.34
CA ARG A 164 14.95 7.96 0.97
C ARG A 164 15.47 9.25 1.64
N PRO A 165 15.04 10.44 1.20
CA PRO A 165 15.32 11.67 1.93
C PRO A 165 14.86 11.57 3.39
N SER A 166 15.53 12.28 4.31
CA SER A 166 15.27 12.19 5.76
C SER A 166 13.80 12.43 6.14
N SER A 167 13.14 13.39 5.48
CA SER A 167 11.71 13.68 5.65
C SER A 167 10.77 12.58 5.15
N GLN A 168 11.31 11.54 4.50
CA GLN A 168 10.60 10.41 3.93
C GLN A 168 11.06 9.07 4.51
N HIS A 169 11.94 9.07 5.51
CA HIS A 169 12.39 7.82 6.13
C HIS A 169 11.22 6.98 6.66
N ASN A 170 10.28 7.63 7.35
CA ASN A 170 9.03 7.03 7.82
C ASN A 170 7.91 7.25 6.79
N LEU A 171 7.39 6.15 6.25
CA LEU A 171 6.33 6.15 5.25
C LEU A 171 5.03 6.76 5.76
N VAL A 172 4.65 6.49 7.01
CA VAL A 172 3.41 6.99 7.61
C VAL A 172 3.46 8.50 7.67
N ASP A 173 4.53 9.06 8.23
CA ASP A 173 4.69 10.51 8.38
C ASP A 173 4.71 11.23 7.03
N TRP A 174 5.37 10.63 6.03
CA TRP A 174 5.49 11.21 4.70
C TRP A 174 4.21 11.12 3.87
N ALA A 175 3.52 9.97 3.88
CA ALA A 175 2.38 9.74 2.99
C ALA A 175 1.07 10.24 3.57
N ARG A 176 0.89 10.25 4.90
CA ARG A 176 -0.37 10.60 5.57
C ARG A 176 -0.95 11.96 5.11
N PRO A 177 -0.16 13.04 4.94
CA PRO A 177 -0.68 14.33 4.45
C PRO A 177 -1.22 14.30 3.00
N SER A 178 -0.87 13.27 2.22
CA SER A 178 -1.29 13.10 0.83
C SER A 178 -2.57 12.27 0.69
N LEU A 179 -2.94 11.49 1.71
CA LEU A 179 -4.10 10.58 1.65
C LEU A 179 -5.45 11.29 1.45
N PRO A 180 -5.75 12.45 2.11
CA PRO A 180 -7.05 13.11 1.95
C PRO A 180 -7.25 13.78 0.59
N ASP A 181 -6.17 14.18 -0.09
CA ASP A 181 -6.25 14.91 -1.37
C ASP A 181 -6.06 13.97 -2.56
N ARG A 182 -7.07 13.89 -3.43
CA ARG A 182 -7.08 12.96 -4.58
C ARG A 182 -5.91 13.16 -5.54
N ARG A 183 -5.42 14.39 -5.72
CA ARG A 183 -4.30 14.68 -6.62
C ARG A 183 -2.97 14.26 -5.99
N LYS A 184 -2.79 14.52 -4.68
CA LYS A 184 -1.61 14.09 -3.93
C LYS A 184 -1.59 12.57 -3.76
N LEU A 185 -2.72 11.93 -3.45
CA LEU A 185 -2.87 10.49 -3.37
C LEU A 185 -2.38 9.80 -4.65
N ARG A 186 -2.80 10.28 -5.82
CA ARG A 186 -2.35 9.72 -7.11
C ARG A 186 -0.82 9.77 -7.28
N LYS A 187 -0.12 10.73 -6.66
CA LYS A 187 1.35 10.86 -6.76
C LYS A 187 2.10 9.86 -5.89
N ILE A 188 1.47 9.32 -4.85
CA ILE A 188 2.10 8.39 -3.91
C ILE A 188 1.72 6.93 -4.18
N ILE A 189 0.70 6.67 -5.01
CA ILE A 189 0.34 5.32 -5.43
C ILE A 189 1.48 4.72 -6.24
N ASP A 190 1.73 3.42 -6.03
CA ASP A 190 2.78 2.65 -6.66
C ASP A 190 2.77 2.84 -8.18
N PRO A 191 3.82 3.44 -8.77
CA PRO A 191 3.88 3.70 -10.20
C PRO A 191 3.84 2.42 -11.04
N ARG A 192 4.22 1.27 -10.46
CA ARG A 192 4.15 -0.05 -11.13
C ARG A 192 2.72 -0.55 -11.36
N LEU A 193 1.72 0.09 -10.75
CA LEU A 193 0.31 -0.18 -11.06
C LEU A 193 -0.13 0.49 -12.37
N GLU A 194 0.66 1.38 -12.98
CA GLU A 194 0.39 2.00 -14.28
C GLU A 194 -0.98 2.68 -14.44
N ASN A 195 -1.53 3.19 -13.33
CA ASN A 195 -2.91 3.71 -13.23
C ASN A 195 -4.01 2.65 -13.51
N ASP A 196 -3.70 1.36 -13.42
CA ASP A 196 -4.65 0.25 -13.46
C ASP A 196 -5.26 -0.02 -12.07
N TYR A 197 -6.01 0.97 -11.59
CA TYR A 197 -6.78 0.89 -10.36
C TYR A 197 -7.97 1.84 -10.44
N PRO A 198 -9.10 1.53 -9.78
CA PRO A 198 -10.27 2.39 -9.80
C PRO A 198 -10.01 3.63 -8.92
N PRO A 199 -10.10 4.87 -9.43
CA PRO A 199 -9.83 6.06 -8.63
C PRO A 199 -10.71 6.18 -7.38
N LYS A 200 -11.96 5.69 -7.45
CA LYS A 200 -12.87 5.63 -6.29
C LYS A 200 -12.40 4.61 -5.24
N GLY A 201 -11.88 3.46 -5.68
CA GLY A 201 -11.30 2.46 -4.78
C GLY A 201 -10.05 2.96 -4.10
N ALA A 202 -9.17 3.65 -4.84
CA ALA A 202 -7.99 4.29 -4.26
C ALA A 202 -8.35 5.31 -3.16
N THR A 203 -9.35 6.16 -3.40
CA THR A 203 -9.84 7.11 -2.38
C THR A 203 -10.40 6.39 -1.15
N LYS A 204 -11.24 5.36 -1.33
CA LYS A 204 -11.78 4.58 -0.20
C LYS A 204 -10.68 3.85 0.60
N VAL A 205 -9.65 3.31 -0.07
CA VAL A 205 -8.50 2.70 0.64
C VAL A 205 -7.74 3.76 1.43
N ALA A 206 -7.55 4.96 0.89
CA ALA A 206 -6.89 6.06 1.60
C ALA A 206 -7.67 6.50 2.85
N GLU A 207 -9.00 6.59 2.75
CA GLU A 207 -9.90 6.86 3.90
C GLU A 207 -9.76 5.76 4.97
N LEU A 208 -9.79 4.49 4.56
CA LEU A 208 -9.63 3.36 5.47
C LEU A 208 -8.26 3.36 6.17
N ILE A 209 -7.18 3.67 5.44
CA ILE A 209 -5.83 3.83 6.02
C ILE A 209 -5.83 4.93 7.07
N LEU A 210 -6.42 6.10 6.79
CA LEU A 210 -6.50 7.20 7.74
C LEU A 210 -7.22 6.79 9.03
N SER A 211 -8.37 6.11 8.91
CA SER A 211 -9.12 5.60 10.07
C SER A 211 -8.32 4.57 10.87
N CYS A 212 -7.57 3.68 10.21
CA CYS A 212 -6.72 2.70 10.91
C CYS A 212 -5.54 3.37 11.63
N LEU A 213 -5.02 4.48 11.10
CA LEU A 213 -3.87 5.22 11.63
C LEU A 213 -4.25 6.35 12.61
N GLU A 214 -5.49 6.36 13.09
CA GLU A 214 -5.93 7.27 14.14
C GLU A 214 -5.05 7.16 15.39
N ALA A 215 -4.74 8.30 16.01
CA ALA A 215 -3.83 8.35 17.15
C ALA A 215 -4.48 7.72 18.39
N ASP A 216 -5.75 8.03 18.64
CA ASP A 216 -6.53 7.38 19.70
C ASP A 216 -7.02 6.01 19.21
N PRO A 217 -6.66 4.90 19.88
CA PRO A 217 -7.13 3.56 19.52
C PRO A 217 -8.65 3.42 19.50
N LYS A 218 -9.40 4.26 20.24
CA LYS A 218 -10.87 4.24 20.25
C LYS A 218 -11.51 4.70 18.95
N ASN A 219 -10.81 5.53 18.18
CA ASN A 219 -11.29 6.05 16.90
C ASN A 219 -10.95 5.14 15.72
N ARG A 220 -10.11 4.12 15.94
CA ARG A 220 -9.78 3.13 14.91
C ARG A 220 -10.97 2.18 14.73
N PRO A 221 -11.26 1.69 13.51
CA PRO A 221 -12.30 0.70 13.26
C PRO A 221 -11.93 -0.68 13.82
N SER A 222 -12.91 -1.58 13.93
CA SER A 222 -12.68 -2.99 14.26
C SER A 222 -12.14 -3.70 13.03
N MET A 223 -11.49 -4.86 13.19
CA MET A 223 -11.07 -5.62 12.01
C MET A 223 -12.25 -6.18 11.19
N GLU A 224 -13.43 -6.34 11.79
CA GLU A 224 -14.66 -6.67 11.05
C GLU A 224 -15.11 -5.48 10.18
N GLU A 225 -15.10 -4.25 10.71
CA GLU A 225 -15.42 -3.03 9.95
C GLU A 225 -14.41 -2.78 8.83
N VAL A 226 -13.12 -3.03 9.09
CA VAL A 226 -12.05 -3.00 8.07
C VAL A 226 -12.32 -4.03 6.97
N LEU A 227 -12.68 -5.26 7.34
CA LEU A 227 -12.98 -6.33 6.38
C LEU A 227 -14.16 -5.95 5.47
N VAL A 228 -15.27 -5.47 6.05
CA VAL A 228 -16.44 -5.01 5.29
C VAL A 228 -16.04 -3.91 4.30
N SER A 229 -15.27 -2.92 4.77
CA SER A 229 -14.79 -1.81 3.94
C SER A 229 -13.95 -2.31 2.76
N LEU A 230 -13.05 -3.28 2.98
CA LEU A 230 -12.22 -3.87 1.93
C LEU A 230 -13.04 -4.69 0.93
N GLN A 231 -14.07 -5.42 1.37
CA GLN A 231 -14.97 -6.16 0.49
C GLN A 231 -15.77 -5.22 -0.42
N GLU A 232 -16.25 -4.10 0.12
CA GLU A 232 -16.87 -3.04 -0.68
C GLU A 232 -15.90 -2.46 -1.71
N ILE A 233 -14.66 -2.17 -1.31
CA ILE A 233 -13.60 -1.68 -2.19
C ILE A 233 -13.32 -2.67 -3.32
N GLY A 234 -13.22 -3.97 -2.99
CA GLY A 234 -12.98 -5.04 -3.96
C GLY A 234 -14.09 -5.19 -5.01
N SER A 235 -15.30 -4.72 -4.69
CA SER A 235 -16.44 -4.71 -5.60
C SER A 235 -16.43 -3.53 -6.60
N ILE A 236 -15.53 -2.55 -6.42
CA ILE A 236 -15.41 -1.39 -7.32
C ILE A 236 -14.62 -1.79 -8.57
N LYS A 237 -15.31 -1.83 -9.72
CA LYS A 237 -14.67 -2.13 -11.01
C LYS A 237 -13.88 -0.94 -11.55
N THR A 238 -12.75 -1.22 -12.20
CA THR A 238 -12.09 -0.28 -13.11
C THR A 238 -12.98 -0.06 -14.33
N LYS A 239 -13.15 1.19 -14.79
CA LYS A 239 -13.78 1.43 -16.09
C LYS A 239 -12.85 0.85 -17.16
N PRO A 240 -13.34 0.05 -18.11
CA PRO A 240 -12.54 -0.39 -19.25
C PRO A 240 -11.94 0.84 -19.94
N LYS A 241 -10.63 0.83 -20.21
CA LYS A 241 -10.05 1.77 -21.18
C LYS A 241 -10.66 1.40 -22.53
N GLU A 242 -11.52 2.26 -23.07
CA GLU A 242 -11.92 2.13 -24.48
C GLU A 242 -10.64 2.12 -25.32
N PRO A 243 -10.48 1.16 -26.26
CA PRO A 243 -9.37 1.18 -27.18
C PRO A 243 -9.44 2.51 -27.93
N LYS A 244 -8.40 3.35 -27.77
CA LYS A 244 -8.20 4.51 -28.64
C LYS A 244 -7.94 3.97 -30.03
N VAL A 245 -9.01 3.83 -30.83
CA VAL A 245 -8.89 3.65 -32.26
C VAL A 245 -8.17 4.90 -32.76
N HIS A 246 -6.88 4.77 -33.05
CA HIS A 246 -6.20 5.73 -33.90
C HIS A 246 -6.91 5.67 -35.24
N ALA A 247 -7.83 6.61 -35.47
CA ALA A 247 -8.33 6.89 -36.80
C ALA A 247 -7.12 7.35 -37.63
N THR A 248 -6.47 6.40 -38.31
CA THR A 248 -5.62 6.69 -39.44
C THR A 248 -6.49 7.40 -40.47
N GLN A 249 -6.41 8.73 -40.50
CA GLN A 249 -6.93 9.50 -41.62
C GLN A 249 -6.25 8.99 -42.90
N PRO A 250 -7.01 8.63 -43.94
CA PRO A 250 -6.42 8.34 -45.24
C PRO A 250 -5.75 9.61 -45.74
N ARG A 251 -4.44 9.55 -45.99
CA ARG A 251 -3.73 10.59 -46.74
C ARG A 251 -4.41 10.73 -48.09
N GLY A 252 -4.99 11.90 -48.35
CA GLY A 252 -5.55 12.26 -49.63
C GLY A 252 -4.53 12.05 -50.74
N ALA A 253 -4.96 11.36 -51.79
CA ALA A 253 -4.18 11.16 -52.99
C ALA A 253 -3.83 12.51 -53.63
N HIS A 254 -2.54 12.79 -53.73
CA HIS A 254 -2.00 13.80 -54.64
C HIS A 254 -2.49 13.48 -56.06
N ARG A 255 -3.20 14.42 -56.67
CA ARG A 255 -3.48 14.42 -58.10
C ARG A 255 -2.79 15.64 -58.69
N ASP A 256 -1.69 15.39 -59.39
CA ASP A 256 -1.03 16.33 -60.26
C ASP A 256 -2.01 16.88 -61.31
N ARG A 257 -2.02 18.20 -61.51
CA ARG A 257 -2.35 18.81 -62.80
C ARG A 257 -1.93 20.28 -62.89
N HIS A 258 -0.93 20.48 -63.73
CA HIS A 258 -0.73 21.58 -64.67
C HIS A 258 -0.67 23.03 -64.15
N TYR A 259 0.57 23.53 -64.10
CA TYR A 259 0.93 24.94 -64.30
C TYR A 259 0.48 25.43 -65.68
N GLN A 260 -0.28 26.53 -65.71
CA GLN A 260 -0.32 27.46 -66.84
C GLN A 260 0.29 28.80 -66.40
N SER A 261 1.30 29.20 -67.17
CA SER A 261 2.00 30.48 -67.13
C SER A 261 1.06 31.62 -67.54
N ALA A 262 1.07 32.71 -66.79
CA ALA A 262 0.81 34.04 -67.35
C ALA A 262 1.61 35.11 -66.59
N HIS A 263 2.53 35.70 -67.34
CA HIS A 263 3.27 36.94 -67.15
C HIS A 263 2.64 37.99 -66.22
N HIS A 264 3.43 38.51 -65.27
CA HIS A 264 3.72 39.95 -65.21
C HIS A 264 4.91 40.23 -64.27
N SER A 265 5.73 41.18 -64.69
CA SER A 265 6.84 41.83 -63.98
C SER A 265 6.78 43.31 -64.39
N PRO A 266 7.55 44.24 -63.79
CA PRO A 266 7.96 44.34 -62.38
C PRO A 266 7.95 45.80 -61.82
N LEU A 267 8.31 45.92 -60.53
CA LEU A 267 9.04 47.02 -59.88
C LEU A 267 8.36 48.39 -59.66
N HIS A 268 8.24 48.77 -58.37
CA HIS A 268 8.56 50.13 -57.92
C HIS A 268 9.18 50.11 -56.51
N ALA A 269 10.23 50.92 -56.35
CA ALA A 269 11.11 51.07 -55.20
C ALA A 269 10.58 52.03 -54.12
N LYS A 270 11.10 51.92 -52.89
CA LYS A 270 11.61 52.97 -51.96
C LYS A 270 11.86 52.35 -50.58
N HIS A 271 13.11 52.32 -50.08
CA HIS A 271 13.78 53.34 -49.23
C HIS A 271 13.19 53.51 -47.82
N GLY A 272 14.06 53.40 -46.80
CA GLY A 272 13.78 53.82 -45.43
C GLY A 272 14.75 53.21 -44.40
N GLU A 273 15.73 54.00 -43.97
CA GLU A 273 16.82 53.70 -43.03
C GLU A 273 16.41 53.65 -41.54
N GLY A 274 17.35 53.16 -40.71
CA GLY A 274 17.53 53.57 -39.30
C GLY A 274 16.87 52.63 -38.29
N GLY A 275 17.45 52.27 -37.14
CA GLY A 275 18.62 52.74 -36.41
C GLY A 275 18.63 52.04 -35.04
N ARG A 276 19.79 52.09 -34.38
CA ARG A 276 20.24 51.33 -33.20
C ARG A 276 19.55 51.63 -31.85
N ALA A 277 19.78 50.67 -30.93
CA ALA A 277 20.19 50.80 -29.51
C ALA A 277 19.15 50.89 -28.36
N ASN A 278 19.29 49.98 -27.38
CA ASN A 278 19.64 50.22 -25.96
C ASN A 278 19.65 48.86 -25.19
N GLN A 279 20.75 48.39 -24.58
CA GLN A 279 21.33 48.73 -23.26
C GLN A 279 20.40 48.42 -22.05
N LEU A 280 20.75 47.39 -21.23
CA LEU A 280 21.24 47.46 -19.81
C LEU A 280 20.13 47.91 -18.82
N SER A 281 19.85 47.32 -17.65
CA SER A 281 20.67 46.65 -16.63
C SER A 281 19.76 46.16 -15.44
N PRO A 282 20.31 45.57 -14.34
CA PRO A 282 19.67 44.55 -13.47
C PRO A 282 19.29 45.00 -12.04
N MET A 283 18.59 44.15 -11.28
CA MET A 283 18.57 44.04 -9.78
C MET A 283 17.74 42.78 -9.41
N LYS A 284 17.88 42.07 -8.28
CA LYS A 284 18.86 41.93 -7.21
C LYS A 284 18.42 40.67 -6.43
N SER A 285 19.39 39.99 -5.86
CA SER A 285 19.28 39.06 -4.74
C SER A 285 18.78 39.73 -3.45
N TYR A 286 17.90 39.04 -2.72
CA TYR A 286 17.97 38.75 -1.27
C TYR A 286 17.12 37.51 -0.99
#